data_AF-A0A5K7ZZR9-F1
#
_entry.id   AF-A0A5K7ZZR9-F1
#
_cell.length_a   1.000
_cell.length_b   1.000
_cell.length_c   1.000
_cell.angle_alpha   90.00
_cell.angle_beta   90.00
_cell.angle_gamma   90.00
#
_symmetry.space_group_name_H-M   'P 1'
#
loop_
_entity.id
_entity.type
_entity.pdbx_description
1 polymer ?
#
loop_
_entity_poly.entity_id
_entity_poly.type
_entity_poly.pdbx_seq_one_letter_code
_entity_poly.pdbx_strand_id
1 'polypeptide(L)'
;MKPGKRDKKINILIQGKELSELKRHAELMVEAFGLDRRIENYQGKRPVGLYRWDLDCLIDVIDIALDDPDEYADKGSLEYKALSDLHDRLKKEYQRNFEQ
;
A
#
# COMPACT_ATOMS: atom_id res chain seq x y z
N MET A 1 14.11 -4.28 -9.92
CA MET A 1 13.71 -4.92 -11.19
C MET A 1 13.10 -3.84 -12.07
N LYS A 2 13.41 -3.79 -13.37
CA LYS A 2 12.73 -2.85 -14.29
C LYS A 2 11.46 -3.53 -14.80
N PRO A 3 10.31 -2.83 -14.83
CA PRO A 3 9.12 -3.37 -15.44
C PRO A 3 9.36 -3.75 -16.91
N GLY A 4 9.00 -4.97 -17.28
CA GLY A 4 8.94 -5.44 -18.64
C GLY A 4 7.77 -4.81 -19.41
N LYS A 5 7.81 -4.92 -20.74
CA LYS A 5 6.78 -4.34 -21.62
C LYS A 5 5.37 -4.91 -21.41
N ARG A 6 5.27 -6.09 -20.79
CA ARG A 6 4.00 -6.79 -20.51
C ARG A 6 3.54 -6.60 -19.06
N ASP A 7 4.34 -5.94 -18.22
CA ASP A 7 3.97 -5.72 -16.83
C ASP A 7 2.86 -4.70 -16.75
N LYS A 8 1.75 -5.12 -16.16
CA LYS A 8 0.58 -4.29 -15.97
C LYS A 8 0.80 -3.34 -14.80
N LYS A 9 0.53 -2.06 -15.06
CA LYS A 9 0.59 -0.97 -14.09
C LYS A 9 -0.83 -0.49 -13.81
N ILE A 10 -1.22 -0.44 -12.54
CA ILE A 10 -2.50 0.13 -12.11
C ILE A 10 -2.25 1.47 -11.43
N ASN A 11 -3.18 2.42 -11.54
CA ASN A 11 -3.05 3.74 -10.93
C ASN A 11 -4.05 3.88 -9.80
N ILE A 12 -3.57 4.08 -8.58
CA ILE A 12 -4.41 4.20 -7.38
C ILE A 12 -4.15 5.55 -6.73
N LEU A 13 -5.22 6.28 -6.40
CA LEU A 13 -5.12 7.47 -5.56
C LEU A 13 -5.22 7.05 -4.10
N ILE A 14 -4.12 7.22 -3.37
CA ILE A 14 -4.06 7.09 -1.91
C ILE A 14 -3.87 8.51 -1.35
N GLN A 15 -4.70 8.93 -0.41
CA GLN A 15 -4.72 10.31 0.09
C GLN A 15 -5.28 10.42 1.51
N GLY A 16 -5.16 11.60 2.12
CA GLY A 16 -5.69 11.84 3.46
C GLY A 16 -5.07 10.89 4.50
N LYS A 17 -5.91 10.38 5.41
CA LYS A 17 -5.45 9.51 6.50
C LYS A 17 -4.87 8.19 6.01
N GLU A 18 -5.40 7.61 4.93
CA GLU A 18 -4.84 6.40 4.32
C GLU A 18 -3.36 6.59 3.96
N LEU A 19 -3.02 7.73 3.35
CA LEU A 19 -1.64 8.03 2.97
C LEU A 19 -0.77 8.33 4.19
N SER A 20 -1.30 9.06 5.16
CA SER A 20 -0.56 9.35 6.40
C SER A 20 -0.17 8.07 7.14
N GLU A 21 -1.11 7.12 7.29
CA GLU A 21 -0.84 5.83 7.95
C GLU A 21 0.10 4.97 7.10
N LEU A 22 -0.13 4.87 5.80
CA LEU A 22 0.74 4.08 4.93
C LEU A 22 2.21 4.53 5.01
N LYS A 23 2.46 5.84 5.12
CA LYS A 23 3.83 6.37 5.22
C LYS A 23 4.55 5.99 6.50
N ARG A 24 3.84 5.71 7.61
CA ARG A 24 4.46 5.24 8.87
C ARG A 24 5.18 3.92 8.68
N HIS A 25 4.72 3.12 7.72
CA HIS A 25 5.26 1.79 7.41
C HIS A 25 6.15 1.77 6.17
N ALA A 26 6.51 2.93 5.61
CA ALA A 26 7.28 3.01 4.36
C ALA A 26 8.64 2.30 4.45
N GLU A 27 9.28 2.32 5.62
CA GLU A 27 10.56 1.64 5.87
C GLU A 27 10.47 0.12 5.73
N LEU A 28 9.29 -0.47 5.93
CA LEU A 28 9.07 -1.91 5.74
C LEU A 28 8.95 -2.30 4.25
N MET A 29 8.90 -1.30 3.34
CA MET A 29 8.76 -1.51 1.89
C MET A 29 10.11 -1.47 1.15
N VAL A 30 11.23 -1.45 1.87
CA VAL A 30 12.59 -1.35 1.28
C VAL A 30 12.91 -2.47 0.29
N GLU A 31 12.32 -3.65 0.49
CA GLU A 31 12.51 -4.82 -0.37
C GLU A 31 11.79 -4.67 -1.74
N ALA A 32 10.86 -3.73 -1.88
CA ALA A 32 10.10 -3.51 -3.11
C ALA A 32 10.70 -2.42 -4.01
N PHE A 33 11.98 -2.55 -4.36
CA PHE A 33 12.61 -1.75 -5.42
C PHE A 33 12.40 -0.23 -5.32
N GLY A 34 12.63 0.35 -4.14
CA GLY A 34 12.48 1.80 -3.93
C GLY A 34 11.04 2.25 -3.71
N LEU A 35 10.12 1.32 -3.42
CA LEU A 35 8.74 1.62 -3.07
C LEU A 35 8.66 2.44 -1.77
N ASP A 36 9.49 2.13 -0.78
CA ASP A 36 9.73 2.93 0.43
C ASP A 36 9.83 4.43 0.11
N ARG A 37 10.81 4.82 -0.72
CA ARG A 37 11.06 6.21 -1.10
C ARG A 37 9.93 6.78 -1.94
N ARG A 38 9.30 5.96 -2.80
CA ARG A 38 8.17 6.41 -3.62
C ARG A 38 6.99 6.77 -2.74
N ILE A 39 6.65 5.95 -1.75
CA ILE A 39 5.55 6.18 -0.81
C ILE A 39 5.88 7.32 0.14
N GLU A 40 7.08 7.37 0.71
CA GLU A 40 7.53 8.46 1.58
C GLU A 40 7.40 9.83 0.89
N ASN A 41 7.85 9.94 -0.36
CA ASN A 41 7.77 11.17 -1.14
C ASN A 41 6.39 11.45 -1.73
N TYR A 42 5.49 10.46 -1.75
CA TYR A 42 4.19 10.58 -2.40
C TYR A 42 3.28 11.59 -1.70
N GLN A 43 2.67 12.52 -2.46
CA GLN A 43 1.92 13.64 -1.90
C GLN A 43 0.39 13.42 -1.88
N GLY A 44 -0.10 12.32 -2.45
CA GLY A 44 -1.54 12.03 -2.51
C GLY A 44 -2.35 12.95 -3.42
N LYS A 45 -1.70 13.75 -4.28
CA LYS A 45 -2.37 14.71 -5.19
C LYS A 45 -2.74 14.13 -6.55
N ARG A 46 -2.11 13.03 -6.95
CA ARG A 46 -2.29 12.35 -8.24
C ARG A 46 -2.13 10.86 -8.03
N PRO A 47 -2.85 9.97 -8.74
CA PRO A 47 -2.68 8.54 -8.58
C PRO A 47 -1.22 8.10 -8.67
N VAL A 48 -0.80 7.23 -7.75
CA VAL A 48 0.49 6.53 -7.84
C VAL A 48 0.29 5.29 -8.70
N GLY A 49 1.19 5.08 -9.63
CA GLY A 49 1.18 3.90 -10.46
C GLY A 49 1.94 2.76 -9.80
N LEU A 50 1.30 1.61 -9.64
CA LEU A 50 1.78 0.44 -8.92
C LEU A 50 1.81 -0.77 -9.86
N TYR A 51 2.89 -1.53 -9.79
CA TYR A 51 3.00 -2.85 -10.43
C TYR A 51 2.55 -3.96 -9.48
N ARG A 52 2.45 -5.19 -10.00
CA ARG A 52 2.05 -6.36 -9.20
C ARG A 52 2.86 -6.49 -7.91
N TRP A 53 4.19 -6.48 -8.01
CA TRP A 53 5.08 -6.58 -6.84
C TRP A 53 5.00 -5.37 -5.91
N ASP A 54 4.63 -4.19 -6.42
CA ASP A 54 4.39 -3.03 -5.55
C ASP A 54 3.14 -3.30 -4.69
N LEU A 55 2.10 -3.91 -5.26
CA LEU A 55 0.88 -4.27 -4.54
C LEU A 55 1.09 -5.42 -3.57
N ASP A 56 1.82 -6.48 -3.97
CA ASP A 56 2.17 -7.59 -3.09
C ASP A 56 2.85 -7.04 -1.82
N CYS A 57 3.87 -6.19 -1.98
CA CYS A 57 4.56 -5.58 -0.85
C CYS A 57 3.67 -4.66 -0.01
N LEU A 58 2.84 -3.82 -0.64
CA LEU A 58 1.92 -2.96 0.12
C LEU A 58 0.92 -3.78 0.93
N ILE A 59 0.38 -4.85 0.35
CA ILE A 59 -0.58 -5.73 1.02
C ILE A 59 0.10 -6.42 2.20
N ASP A 60 1.26 -7.04 1.99
CA ASP A 60 1.98 -7.76 3.03
C ASP A 60 2.38 -6.84 4.20
N VAL A 61 2.91 -5.64 3.91
CA VAL A 61 3.29 -4.67 4.93
C VAL A 61 2.07 -4.20 5.73
N ILE A 62 0.95 -3.97 5.07
CA ILE A 62 -0.27 -3.54 5.76
C ILE A 62 -0.89 -4.68 6.57
N ASP A 63 -0.89 -5.92 6.07
CA ASP A 63 -1.32 -7.11 6.84
C ASP A 63 -0.51 -7.22 8.14
N ILE A 64 0.83 -7.11 8.06
CA ILE A 64 1.71 -7.12 9.24
C ILE A 64 1.35 -5.99 10.21
N ALA A 65 1.18 -4.76 9.70
CA ALA A 65 0.88 -3.61 10.55
C ALA A 65 -0.47 -3.75 11.26
N LEU A 66 -1.53 -4.20 10.56
CA LEU A 66 -2.87 -4.35 11.12
C LEU A 66 -3.00 -5.51 12.13
N ASP A 67 -2.12 -6.50 12.01
CA ASP A 67 -2.04 -7.64 12.93
C ASP A 67 -1.17 -7.37 14.16
N ASP A 68 -0.34 -6.32 14.14
CA ASP A 68 0.51 -5.93 15.28
C ASP A 68 -0.28 -5.17 16.36
N PRO A 69 -0.48 -5.76 17.56
CA PRO A 69 -1.18 -5.09 18.65
C PRO A 69 -0.43 -3.89 19.24
N ASP A 70 0.91 -3.84 19.09
CA ASP A 70 1.72 -2.72 19.56
C ASP A 70 1.55 -1.50 18.64
N GLU A 71 1.32 -1.74 17.34
CA GLU A 71 1.01 -0.70 16.37
C GLU A 71 -0.44 -0.22 16.49
N TYR A 72 -1.39 -1.15 16.59
CA TYR A 72 -2.83 -0.86 16.68
C TYR A 72 -3.52 -1.62 17.82
N ALA A 73 -3.33 -1.13 19.05
CA ALA A 73 -4.06 -1.63 20.22
C ALA A 73 -5.58 -1.39 20.12
N ASP A 74 -6.00 -0.29 19.47
CA ASP A 74 -7.41 0.04 19.23
C ASP A 74 -7.78 -0.08 17.73
N LYS A 75 -8.40 -1.20 17.37
CA LYS A 75 -8.93 -1.46 16.02
C LYS A 75 -10.18 -0.61 15.68
N GLY A 76 -10.72 0.13 16.65
CA GLY A 76 -11.77 1.12 16.45
C GLY A 76 -11.27 2.49 16.01
N SER A 77 -9.96 2.74 16.13
CA SER A 77 -9.32 4.02 15.82
C SER A 77 -9.50 4.41 14.34
N LEU A 78 -9.41 5.72 14.06
CA LEU A 78 -9.52 6.22 12.70
C LEU A 78 -8.31 5.82 11.85
N GLU A 79 -7.15 5.68 12.50
CA GLU A 79 -5.88 5.27 11.93
C GLU A 79 -5.97 3.83 11.44
N TYR A 80 -6.37 2.89 12.32
CA TYR A 80 -6.58 1.50 11.96
C TYR A 80 -7.59 1.36 10.82
N LYS A 81 -8.74 2.03 10.93
CA LYS A 81 -9.79 1.97 9.89
C LYS A 81 -9.30 2.49 8.55
N ALA A 82 -8.59 3.62 8.53
CA ALA A 82 -8.06 4.18 7.29
C ALA A 82 -7.07 3.23 6.61
N LEU A 83 -6.20 2.59 7.37
CA LEU A 83 -5.23 1.63 6.82
C LEU A 83 -5.92 0.33 6.38
N SER A 84 -6.89 -0.16 7.15
CA SER A 84 -7.72 -1.32 6.81
C SER A 84 -8.57 -1.10 5.56
N ASP A 85 -9.17 0.08 5.38
CA ASP A 85 -9.96 0.42 4.20
C ASP A 85 -9.08 0.49 2.94
N LEU A 86 -7.87 1.06 3.07
CA LEU A 86 -6.88 1.05 1.99
C LEU A 86 -6.51 -0.38 1.62
N HIS A 87 -6.21 -1.21 2.61
CA HIS A 87 -5.82 -2.61 2.44
C HIS A 87 -6.87 -3.43 1.68
N ASP A 88 -8.14 -3.34 2.07
CA ASP A 88 -9.25 -4.01 1.38
C ASP A 88 -9.36 -3.55 -0.08
N ARG A 89 -9.13 -2.26 -0.34
CA ARG A 89 -9.15 -1.71 -1.69
C ARG A 89 -7.97 -2.22 -2.53
N LEU A 90 -6.78 -2.33 -1.95
CA LEU A 90 -5.61 -2.90 -2.62
C LEU A 90 -5.83 -4.39 -2.96
N LYS A 91 -6.37 -5.19 -2.03
CA LYS A 91 -6.71 -6.61 -2.27
C LYS A 91 -7.71 -6.77 -3.41
N LYS A 92 -8.76 -5.94 -3.45
CA LYS A 92 -9.74 -5.93 -4.56
C LYS A 92 -9.11 -5.58 -5.89
N GLU A 93 -8.26 -4.56 -5.94
CA GLU A 93 -7.56 -4.19 -7.17
C GLU A 93 -6.57 -5.28 -7.60
N TYR A 94 -5.92 -5.97 -6.66
CA TYR A 94 -5.04 -7.09 -6.96
C TYR A 94 -5.79 -8.22 -7.67
N GLN A 95 -6.85 -8.74 -7.02
CA GLN A 95 -7.69 -9.82 -7.55
C GLN A 95 -8.24 -9.46 -8.93
N ARG A 96 -8.81 -8.26 -9.06
CA ARG A 96 -9.36 -7.76 -10.31
C ARG A 96 -8.33 -7.71 -11.44
N ASN A 97 -7.06 -7.47 -11.15
CA ASN A 97 -6.09 -7.18 -12.19
C ASN A 97 -5.10 -8.30 -12.49
N PHE A 98 -4.91 -9.25 -11.58
CA PHE A 98 -3.81 -10.24 -11.63
C PHE A 98 -4.20 -11.69 -11.32
N GLU A 99 -5.40 -11.96 -10.81
CA GLU A 99 -5.88 -13.32 -10.47
C GLU A 99 -7.07 -13.79 -11.33
N GLN A 100 -7.23 -13.20 -12.52
CA GLN A 100 -8.25 -13.61 -13.49
C GLN A 100 -7.86 -14.87 -14.27
#